data_AF-A0A2J6XG28-F1
#
_entry.id   AF-A0A2J6XG28-F1
#
_cell.length_a   1.000
_cell.length_b   1.000
_cell.length_c   1.000
_cell.angle_alpha   90.00
_cell.angle_beta   90.00
_cell.angle_gamma   90.00
#
_symmetry.space_group_name_H-M   'P 1'
#
loop_
_entity.id
_entity.type
_entity.pdbx_description
1 polymer ?
#
loop_
_entity_poly.entity_id
_entity_poly.type
_entity_poly.pdbx_seq_one_letter_code
_entity_poly.pdbx_strand_id
1 'polypeptide(L)'
;PVPSHHRSYRRTAEVVVDEALAAQLGRSCAIRADHRALAAICRSPRPQVVAFLRTFCVGAPRLADNSMTITCPTDSVAATVQLLLLNLGVLATRRDASLYIADAAALERALLVPSTPVAWTDDVVAIEHGTTDVYDISVTETHRYAAQGFINHNSYWHSTIMTRHVASAAEIIAFADLHSGVVATSGGRLNPYKLGLELLRDIEDRWNKGKFGKEYEECDDIALKRSWDKQLGLGRQKIFEVRRLYNDVTFIDEFLTPEFVMEQKLFTFRYNRDTDLYEIASREFKEVKEKLLFRLTNFGQPVILVEDGNYGNRGELYLRHRHEGVDLKMDYARETMRNLYKIWTRPVHLETVIEEKRRLLSFDGRDFSERRMD
;
A
#
# COMPACT_ATOMS: atom_id res chain seq x y z
N PRO A 1 -41.05 30.78 3.57
CA PRO A 1 -40.68 30.20 4.88
C PRO A 1 -41.07 28.71 4.95
N VAL A 2 -40.10 27.84 4.63
CA VAL A 2 -40.21 26.40 4.85
C VAL A 2 -38.97 26.02 5.66
N PRO A 3 -39.09 25.48 6.88
CA PRO A 3 -37.94 25.23 7.73
C PRO A 3 -37.22 23.95 7.29
N SER A 4 -35.98 24.09 6.85
CA SER A 4 -35.08 22.97 6.59
C SER A 4 -34.56 22.42 7.92
N HIS A 5 -35.20 21.38 8.43
CA HIS A 5 -34.68 20.58 9.53
C HIS A 5 -33.42 19.82 9.05
N HIS A 6 -32.24 20.40 9.27
CA HIS A 6 -31.00 19.64 9.20
C HIS A 6 -30.91 18.70 10.41
N ARG A 7 -31.30 17.43 10.21
CA ARG A 7 -30.98 16.36 11.16
C ARG A 7 -29.48 16.14 11.16
N SER A 8 -28.85 16.37 12.30
CA SER A 8 -27.48 15.95 12.57
C SER A 8 -27.40 14.42 12.59
N TYR A 9 -26.73 13.82 11.61
CA TYR A 9 -26.31 12.42 11.70
C TYR A 9 -24.99 12.35 12.49
N ARG A 10 -25.08 12.58 13.81
CA ARG A 10 -24.12 12.01 14.78
C ARG A 10 -24.83 10.89 15.52
N ARG A 11 -24.89 9.72 14.88
CA ARG A 11 -24.91 8.45 15.59
C ARG A 11 -23.62 7.75 15.23
N THR A 12 -22.73 7.58 16.20
CA THR A 12 -21.93 6.35 16.24
C THR A 12 -22.94 5.22 16.10
N ALA A 13 -22.92 4.51 14.97
CA ALA A 13 -23.70 3.29 14.88
C ALA A 13 -23.14 2.36 15.94
N GLU A 14 -23.82 2.24 17.08
CA GLU A 14 -23.70 1.02 17.87
C GLU A 14 -23.92 -0.10 16.88
N VAL A 15 -22.88 -0.91 16.66
CA VAL A 15 -22.95 -2.04 15.76
C VAL A 15 -23.96 -2.98 16.39
N VAL A 16 -25.21 -2.91 15.95
CA VAL A 16 -26.26 -3.83 16.39
C VAL A 16 -25.91 -5.17 15.78
N VAL A 17 -25.19 -5.97 16.56
CA VAL A 17 -24.85 -7.33 16.22
C VAL A 17 -26.08 -8.20 16.52
N ASP A 18 -26.90 -8.46 15.51
CA ASP A 18 -27.94 -9.50 15.57
C ASP A 18 -27.35 -10.88 15.22
N GLU A 19 -26.79 -11.56 16.22
CA GLU A 19 -26.22 -12.91 16.02
C GLU A 19 -27.29 -13.95 15.70
N ALA A 20 -28.53 -13.76 16.19
CA ALA A 20 -29.63 -14.68 15.97
C ALA A 20 -30.06 -14.70 14.49
N LEU A 21 -30.16 -13.52 13.87
CA LEU A 21 -30.41 -13.39 12.45
C LEU A 21 -29.27 -14.00 11.62
N ALA A 22 -28.01 -13.69 11.96
CA ALA A 22 -26.85 -14.26 11.26
C ALA A 22 -26.82 -15.80 11.35
N ALA A 23 -27.16 -16.35 12.52
CA ALA A 23 -27.29 -17.79 12.74
C ALA A 23 -28.43 -18.42 11.92
N GLN A 24 -29.56 -17.72 11.77
CA GLN A 24 -30.65 -18.16 10.90
C GLN A 24 -30.25 -18.15 9.42
N LEU A 25 -29.53 -17.11 8.99
CA LEU A 25 -29.01 -17.02 7.63
C LEU A 25 -27.99 -18.13 7.34
N GLY A 26 -27.12 -18.47 8.28
CA GLY A 26 -26.16 -19.57 8.13
C GLY A 26 -26.85 -20.92 7.92
N ARG A 27 -27.86 -21.25 8.74
CA ARG A 27 -28.69 -22.46 8.55
C ARG A 27 -29.39 -22.50 7.19
N SER A 28 -29.96 -21.36 6.78
CA SER A 28 -30.65 -21.25 5.48
C SER A 28 -29.68 -21.43 4.31
N CYS A 29 -28.54 -20.74 4.35
CA CYS A 29 -27.54 -20.75 3.27
C CYS A 29 -26.82 -22.09 3.12
N ALA A 30 -26.77 -22.91 4.18
CA ALA A 30 -26.23 -24.26 4.12
C ALA A 30 -27.09 -25.21 3.28
N ILE A 31 -28.39 -24.91 3.14
CA ILE A 31 -29.35 -25.78 2.43
C ILE A 31 -29.70 -25.20 1.05
N ARG A 32 -29.81 -23.86 0.94
CA ARG A 32 -30.15 -23.17 -0.32
C ARG A 32 -29.20 -22.03 -0.61
N ALA A 33 -28.95 -21.74 -1.87
CA ALA A 33 -28.21 -20.54 -2.24
C ALA A 33 -29.05 -19.27 -1.97
N ASP A 34 -28.46 -18.31 -1.25
CA ASP A 34 -29.05 -16.98 -1.02
C ASP A 34 -27.94 -15.92 -1.15
N HIS A 35 -27.70 -15.48 -2.39
CA HIS A 35 -26.62 -14.55 -2.72
C HIS A 35 -26.79 -13.18 -2.04
N ARG A 36 -28.04 -12.76 -1.77
CA ARG A 36 -28.32 -11.48 -1.12
C ARG A 36 -27.97 -11.55 0.37
N ALA A 37 -28.32 -12.64 1.04
CA ALA A 37 -27.90 -12.90 2.42
C ALA A 37 -26.37 -12.97 2.53
N LEU A 38 -25.72 -13.72 1.64
CA LEU A 38 -24.26 -13.83 1.61
C LEU A 38 -23.56 -12.49 1.38
N ALA A 39 -24.06 -11.67 0.43
CA ALA A 39 -23.52 -10.34 0.19
C ALA A 39 -23.67 -9.41 1.42
N ALA A 40 -24.75 -9.56 2.19
CA ALA A 40 -24.92 -8.84 3.45
C ALA A 40 -23.91 -9.32 4.51
N ILE A 41 -23.70 -10.64 4.63
CA ILE A 41 -22.71 -11.22 5.55
C ILE A 41 -21.28 -10.78 5.20
N CYS A 42 -20.89 -10.73 3.93
CA CYS A 42 -19.55 -10.27 3.50
C CYS A 42 -19.22 -8.83 3.93
N ARG A 43 -20.25 -7.99 4.14
CA ARG A 43 -20.10 -6.60 4.57
C ARG A 43 -20.37 -6.40 6.07
N SER A 44 -20.61 -7.51 6.79
CA SER A 44 -20.99 -7.48 8.19
C SER A 44 -19.76 -7.51 9.09
N PRO A 45 -19.85 -6.97 10.33
CA PRO A 45 -18.78 -7.04 11.31
C PRO A 45 -18.47 -8.49 11.69
N ARG A 46 -17.25 -8.73 12.18
CA ARG A 46 -16.75 -10.08 12.54
C ARG A 46 -17.74 -10.92 13.36
N PRO A 47 -18.42 -10.40 14.41
CA PRO A 47 -19.37 -11.21 15.19
C PRO A 47 -20.53 -11.79 14.35
N GLN A 48 -21.09 -11.03 13.40
CA GLN A 48 -22.09 -11.52 12.44
C GLN A 48 -21.53 -12.63 11.55
N VAL A 49 -20.32 -12.43 11.01
CA VAL A 49 -19.67 -13.42 10.13
C VAL A 49 -19.40 -14.72 10.90
N VAL A 50 -18.94 -14.62 12.15
CA VAL A 50 -18.70 -15.76 13.02
C VAL A 50 -20.01 -16.50 13.36
N ALA A 51 -21.07 -15.79 13.73
CA ALA A 51 -22.38 -16.39 14.01
C ALA A 51 -22.96 -17.11 12.79
N PHE A 52 -22.82 -16.51 11.60
CA PHE A 52 -23.16 -17.13 10.32
C PHE A 52 -22.34 -18.41 10.10
N LEU A 53 -21.01 -18.34 10.13
CA LEU A 53 -20.13 -19.48 9.84
C LEU A 53 -20.28 -20.62 10.85
N ARG A 54 -20.47 -20.30 12.14
CA ARG A 54 -20.76 -21.32 13.17
C ARG A 54 -21.94 -22.17 12.74
N THR A 55 -23.06 -21.55 12.38
CA THR A 55 -24.27 -22.28 11.99
C THR A 55 -24.21 -22.90 10.60
N PHE A 56 -23.50 -22.27 9.67
CA PHE A 56 -23.28 -22.81 8.32
C PHE A 56 -22.46 -24.12 8.37
N CYS A 57 -21.45 -24.19 9.25
CA CYS A 57 -20.53 -25.32 9.34
C CYS A 57 -20.98 -26.43 10.31
N VAL A 58 -22.02 -26.24 11.12
CA VAL A 58 -22.47 -27.21 12.17
C VAL A 58 -22.76 -28.61 11.62
N GLY A 59 -23.21 -28.73 10.37
CA GLY A 59 -23.53 -30.01 9.73
C GLY A 59 -22.37 -30.70 9.02
N ALA A 60 -21.17 -30.10 8.99
CA ALA A 60 -20.03 -30.64 8.25
C ALA A 60 -19.38 -31.80 9.02
N PRO A 61 -19.25 -33.00 8.43
CA PRO A 61 -18.64 -34.14 9.10
C PRO A 61 -17.14 -33.88 9.36
N ARG A 62 -16.72 -34.17 10.59
CA ARG A 62 -15.31 -34.21 10.98
C ARG A 62 -14.78 -35.63 10.74
N LEU A 63 -13.66 -35.73 10.05
CA LEU A 63 -13.00 -37.00 9.74
C LEU A 63 -12.03 -37.40 10.86
N ALA A 64 -11.61 -38.67 10.87
CA ALA A 64 -10.75 -39.23 11.92
C ALA A 64 -9.34 -38.58 11.97
N ASP A 65 -8.91 -37.98 10.87
CA ASP A 65 -7.66 -37.22 10.75
C ASP A 65 -7.79 -35.74 11.20
N ASN A 66 -8.92 -35.37 11.83
CA ASN A 66 -9.27 -34.01 12.23
C ASN A 66 -9.45 -33.03 11.05
N SER A 67 -9.59 -33.53 9.82
CA SER A 67 -10.03 -32.73 8.69
C SER A 67 -11.55 -32.60 8.64
N MET A 68 -12.06 -31.63 7.88
CA MET A 68 -13.50 -31.37 7.73
C MET A 68 -13.85 -31.04 6.29
N THR A 69 -14.96 -31.57 5.82
CA THR A 69 -15.51 -31.25 4.49
C THR A 69 -16.86 -30.58 4.62
N ILE A 70 -16.99 -29.37 4.07
CA ILE A 70 -18.24 -28.60 4.03
C ILE A 70 -18.82 -28.71 2.62
N THR A 71 -20.02 -29.25 2.49
CA THR A 71 -20.76 -29.27 1.22
C THR A 71 -21.66 -28.03 1.15
N CYS A 72 -21.54 -27.26 0.08
CA CYS A 72 -22.36 -26.08 -0.17
C CYS A 72 -23.42 -26.36 -1.23
N PRO A 73 -24.54 -25.61 -1.28
CA PRO A 73 -25.58 -25.80 -2.30
C PRO A 73 -25.13 -25.50 -3.73
N THR A 74 -24.15 -24.60 -3.90
CA THR A 74 -23.62 -24.20 -5.21
C THR A 74 -22.15 -23.81 -5.12
N ASP A 75 -21.47 -23.80 -6.27
CA ASP A 75 -20.07 -23.37 -6.40
C ASP A 75 -19.84 -21.92 -5.94
N SER A 76 -20.76 -21.02 -6.28
CA SER A 76 -20.69 -19.61 -5.89
C SER A 76 -20.82 -19.41 -4.36
N VAL A 77 -21.64 -20.22 -3.69
CA VAL A 77 -21.73 -20.23 -2.23
C VAL A 77 -20.42 -20.74 -1.63
N ALA A 78 -19.86 -21.84 -2.17
CA ALA A 78 -18.58 -22.38 -1.72
C ALA A 78 -17.44 -21.35 -1.85
N ALA A 79 -17.35 -20.65 -2.98
CA ALA A 79 -16.37 -19.58 -3.19
C ALA A 79 -16.53 -18.44 -2.16
N THR A 80 -17.77 -18.02 -1.89
CA THR A 80 -18.04 -16.95 -0.91
C THR A 80 -17.67 -17.37 0.51
N VAL A 81 -18.03 -18.59 0.91
CA VAL A 81 -17.71 -19.15 2.23
C VAL A 81 -16.20 -19.36 2.39
N GLN A 82 -15.49 -19.79 1.33
CA GLN A 82 -14.04 -19.88 1.31
C GLN A 82 -13.39 -18.51 1.61
N LEU A 83 -13.89 -17.43 1.01
CA LEU A 83 -13.40 -16.06 1.28
C LEU A 83 -13.67 -15.62 2.72
N LEU A 84 -14.84 -15.95 3.28
CA LEU A 84 -15.16 -15.64 4.67
C LEU A 84 -14.23 -16.39 5.64
N LEU A 85 -13.95 -17.66 5.36
CA LEU A 85 -13.00 -18.47 6.14
C LEU A 85 -11.58 -17.91 6.04
N LEU A 86 -11.14 -17.53 4.84
CA LEU A 86 -9.84 -16.90 4.61
C LEU A 86 -9.68 -15.60 5.41
N ASN A 87 -10.74 -14.77 5.48
CA ASN A 87 -10.74 -13.55 6.29
C ASN A 87 -10.61 -13.81 7.79
N LEU A 88 -10.93 -15.02 8.27
CA LEU A 88 -10.71 -15.45 9.65
C LEU A 88 -9.35 -16.17 9.83
N GLY A 89 -8.56 -16.32 8.77
CA GLY A 89 -7.28 -17.02 8.77
C GLY A 89 -7.39 -18.55 8.65
N VAL A 90 -8.52 -19.06 8.16
CA VAL A 90 -8.76 -20.49 7.92
C VAL A 90 -8.58 -20.78 6.44
N LEU A 91 -7.58 -21.61 6.10
CA LEU A 91 -7.37 -22.07 4.74
C LEU A 91 -8.31 -23.24 4.43
N ALA A 92 -8.98 -23.15 3.28
CA ALA A 92 -9.86 -24.20 2.77
C ALA A 92 -9.58 -24.42 1.28
N THR A 93 -9.39 -25.68 0.89
CA THR A 93 -9.27 -26.09 -0.51
C THR A 93 -10.66 -26.29 -1.08
N ARG A 94 -11.00 -25.56 -2.15
CA ARG A 94 -12.29 -25.70 -2.82
C ARG A 94 -12.20 -26.72 -3.96
N ARG A 95 -13.18 -27.62 -4.04
CA ARG A 95 -13.43 -28.52 -5.17
C ARG A 95 -14.92 -28.46 -5.48
N ASP A 96 -15.27 -27.76 -6.56
CA ASP A 96 -16.65 -27.43 -6.92
C ASP A 96 -17.39 -26.79 -5.73
N ALA A 97 -18.58 -27.30 -5.41
CA ALA A 97 -19.39 -26.85 -4.29
C ALA A 97 -18.91 -27.36 -2.91
N SER A 98 -17.73 -27.98 -2.81
CA SER A 98 -17.19 -28.52 -1.56
C SER A 98 -15.94 -27.79 -1.09
N LEU A 99 -15.83 -27.60 0.22
CA LEU A 99 -14.66 -27.00 0.88
C LEU A 99 -14.02 -28.03 1.80
N TYR A 100 -12.73 -28.29 1.60
CA TYR A 100 -11.92 -29.14 2.46
C TYR A 100 -11.04 -28.30 3.36
N ILE A 101 -11.09 -28.56 4.67
CA ILE A 101 -10.27 -27.90 5.69
C ILE A 101 -9.41 -28.99 6.34
N ALA A 102 -8.09 -28.86 6.23
CA ALA A 102 -7.15 -29.85 6.75
C ALA A 102 -7.10 -29.92 8.29
N ASP A 103 -7.26 -28.78 8.97
CA ASP A 103 -7.31 -28.69 10.45
C ASP A 103 -8.64 -28.07 10.90
N ALA A 104 -9.62 -28.92 11.25
CA ALA A 104 -10.91 -28.48 11.76
C ALA A 104 -10.79 -27.74 13.11
N ALA A 105 -9.74 -28.01 13.89
CA ALA A 105 -9.51 -27.30 15.14
C ALA A 105 -9.03 -25.86 14.89
N ALA A 106 -8.37 -25.57 13.76
CA ALA A 106 -8.05 -24.20 13.34
C ALA A 106 -9.31 -23.38 13.11
N LEU A 107 -10.36 -23.97 12.52
CA LEU A 107 -11.65 -23.32 12.35
C LEU A 107 -12.29 -22.98 13.70
N GLU A 108 -12.33 -23.93 14.64
CA GLU A 108 -12.90 -23.69 15.97
C GLU A 108 -12.18 -22.56 16.71
N ARG A 109 -10.83 -22.54 16.66
CA ARG A 109 -10.02 -21.45 17.21
C ARG A 109 -10.33 -20.12 16.55
N ALA A 110 -10.38 -20.08 15.21
CA ALA A 110 -10.66 -18.88 14.43
C ALA A 110 -12.08 -18.33 14.65
N LEU A 111 -13.05 -19.17 15.02
CA LEU A 111 -14.41 -18.75 15.37
C LEU A 111 -14.53 -18.22 16.82
N LEU A 112 -13.56 -18.49 17.69
CA LEU A 112 -13.57 -18.06 19.09
C LEU A 112 -12.70 -16.81 19.32
N VAL A 113 -11.51 -16.78 18.74
CA VAL A 113 -10.52 -15.71 18.93
C VAL A 113 -10.07 -15.19 17.57
N PRO A 114 -9.85 -13.88 17.39
CA PRO A 114 -9.14 -13.37 16.22
C PRO A 114 -7.76 -14.02 16.13
N SER A 115 -7.57 -14.92 15.16
CA SER A 115 -6.28 -15.53 14.88
C SER A 115 -5.61 -14.81 13.70
N THR A 116 -4.34 -14.47 13.86
CA THR A 116 -3.48 -14.14 12.72
C THR A 116 -3.22 -15.45 11.96
N PRO A 117 -3.42 -15.51 10.63
CA PRO A 117 -3.15 -16.73 9.86
C PRO A 117 -1.71 -17.22 10.05
N VAL A 118 -1.56 -18.54 10.16
CA VAL A 118 -0.29 -19.23 10.47
C VAL A 118 0.68 -19.18 9.28
N ALA A 119 0.16 -19.14 8.05
CA ALA A 119 0.92 -18.97 6.81
C ALA A 119 0.05 -18.31 5.72
N TRP A 120 0.67 -17.52 4.84
CA TRP A 120 0.01 -16.83 3.71
C TRP A 120 0.45 -17.40 2.35
N THR A 121 1.05 -18.59 2.36
CA THR A 121 1.68 -19.22 1.20
C THR A 121 0.97 -20.53 0.90
N ASP A 122 0.83 -20.83 -0.39
CA ASP A 122 0.31 -22.10 -0.91
C ASP A 122 1.21 -22.57 -2.06
N ASP A 123 1.18 -23.86 -2.39
CA ASP A 123 2.00 -24.45 -3.44
C ASP A 123 1.35 -24.26 -4.82
N VAL A 124 2.16 -24.00 -5.83
CA VAL A 124 1.69 -23.92 -7.21
C VAL A 124 1.36 -25.33 -7.70
N VAL A 125 0.07 -25.62 -7.89
CA VAL A 125 -0.42 -26.94 -8.30
C VAL A 125 -0.25 -27.18 -9.81
N ALA A 126 -0.50 -26.16 -10.63
CA ALA A 126 -0.38 -26.22 -12.09
C ALA A 126 -0.20 -24.81 -12.69
N ILE A 127 0.45 -24.73 -13.87
CA ILE A 127 0.55 -23.51 -14.68
C ILE A 127 0.07 -23.85 -16.09
N GLU A 128 -0.95 -23.14 -16.56
CA GLU A 128 -1.55 -23.31 -17.90
C GLU A 128 -1.40 -22.03 -18.72
N HIS A 129 -1.20 -22.16 -20.02
CA HIS A 129 -0.99 -21.04 -20.94
C HIS A 129 -2.25 -20.76 -21.75
N GLY A 130 -2.62 -19.48 -21.89
CA GLY A 130 -3.81 -19.06 -22.65
C GLY A 130 -3.80 -17.57 -22.99
N THR A 131 -4.82 -17.12 -23.72
CA THR A 131 -5.02 -15.71 -24.10
C THR A 131 -6.42 -15.28 -23.71
N THR A 132 -6.54 -14.15 -23.00
CA THR A 132 -7.82 -13.60 -22.54
C THR A 132 -7.71 -12.08 -22.37
N ASP A 133 -8.84 -11.40 -22.32
CA ASP A 133 -8.89 -10.00 -21.89
C ASP A 133 -8.44 -9.89 -20.43
N VAL A 134 -7.55 -8.94 -20.15
CA VAL A 134 -6.98 -8.69 -18.83
C VAL A 134 -7.57 -7.41 -18.22
N TYR A 135 -7.83 -7.45 -16.92
CA TYR A 135 -8.38 -6.34 -16.15
C TYR A 135 -7.43 -6.06 -14.97
N ASP A 136 -7.21 -4.79 -14.66
CA ASP A 136 -6.37 -4.37 -13.52
C ASP A 136 -7.03 -3.22 -12.74
N ILE A 137 -6.65 -3.08 -11.47
CA ILE A 137 -7.15 -2.04 -10.57
C ILE A 137 -5.99 -1.38 -9.81
N SER A 138 -6.03 -0.05 -9.70
CA SER A 138 -5.08 0.70 -8.87
C SER A 138 -5.62 0.85 -7.44
N VAL A 139 -4.96 0.22 -6.47
CA VAL A 139 -5.31 0.31 -5.05
C VAL A 139 -4.40 1.33 -4.35
N THR A 140 -5.01 2.39 -3.83
CA THR A 140 -4.32 3.40 -3.02
C THR A 140 -3.82 2.82 -1.70
N GLU A 141 -2.72 3.37 -1.18
CA GLU A 141 -2.08 3.05 0.12
C GLU A 141 -1.33 1.71 0.17
N THR A 142 -2.00 0.59 -0.09
CA THR A 142 -1.36 -0.73 0.11
C THR A 142 -0.68 -1.27 -1.15
N HIS A 143 -1.04 -0.72 -2.32
CA HIS A 143 -0.54 -1.11 -3.65
C HIS A 143 -0.61 -2.63 -3.91
N ARG A 144 -1.51 -3.31 -3.20
CA ARG A 144 -1.75 -4.75 -3.28
C ARG A 144 -3.23 -5.00 -3.17
N TYR A 145 -3.71 -5.97 -3.90
CA TYR A 145 -5.08 -6.46 -3.79
C TYR A 145 -5.09 -7.97 -3.77
N ALA A 146 -6.09 -8.52 -3.08
CA ALA A 146 -6.39 -9.93 -3.16
C ALA A 146 -7.26 -10.17 -4.40
N ALA A 147 -6.73 -10.83 -5.42
CA ALA A 147 -7.51 -11.37 -6.52
C ALA A 147 -7.48 -12.89 -6.42
N GLN A 148 -8.66 -13.51 -6.30
CA GLN A 148 -8.79 -14.97 -6.16
C GLN A 148 -7.93 -15.58 -5.03
N GLY A 149 -7.67 -14.83 -3.95
CA GLY A 149 -6.84 -15.29 -2.82
C GLY A 149 -5.34 -15.03 -2.96
N PHE A 150 -4.86 -14.46 -4.06
CA PHE A 150 -3.46 -14.07 -4.26
C PHE A 150 -3.22 -12.60 -3.95
N ILE A 151 -2.17 -12.30 -3.18
CA ILE A 151 -1.69 -10.93 -2.95
C ILE A 151 -0.68 -10.59 -4.05
N ASN A 152 -1.08 -9.76 -5.00
CA ASN A 152 -0.20 -9.32 -6.09
C ASN A 152 0.60 -8.05 -5.76
N HIS A 153 1.78 -7.96 -6.40
CA HIS A 153 2.73 -6.84 -6.53
C HIS A 153 4.07 -6.92 -5.76
N ASN A 154 5.17 -7.22 -6.50
CA ASN A 154 6.57 -6.86 -6.21
C ASN A 154 7.45 -7.11 -7.44
N SER A 155 8.04 -6.06 -8.05
CA SER A 155 8.97 -6.17 -9.18
C SER A 155 10.15 -7.12 -8.94
N TYR A 156 10.63 -7.21 -7.70
CA TYR A 156 11.70 -8.12 -7.29
C TYR A 156 11.28 -9.59 -7.32
N TRP A 157 10.12 -9.93 -6.73
CA TRP A 157 9.62 -11.31 -6.75
C TRP A 157 9.17 -11.72 -8.15
N HIS A 158 8.50 -10.84 -8.86
CA HIS A 158 8.11 -11.07 -10.26
C HIS A 158 9.35 -11.35 -11.12
N SER A 159 10.39 -10.51 -11.04
CA SER A 159 11.64 -10.75 -11.75
C SER A 159 12.32 -12.05 -11.33
N THR A 160 12.37 -12.34 -10.02
CA THR A 160 13.00 -13.57 -9.50
C THR A 160 12.28 -14.82 -10.01
N ILE A 161 10.95 -14.85 -9.91
CA ILE A 161 10.13 -16.00 -10.32
C ILE A 161 10.23 -16.23 -11.83
N MET A 162 10.05 -15.16 -12.62
CA MET A 162 10.13 -15.26 -14.08
C MET A 162 11.53 -15.73 -14.51
N THR A 163 12.60 -15.13 -14.00
CA THR A 163 13.96 -15.45 -14.46
C THR A 163 14.51 -16.78 -13.94
N ARG A 164 14.02 -17.30 -12.81
CA ARG A 164 14.57 -18.51 -12.18
C ARG A 164 13.69 -19.75 -12.27
N HIS A 165 12.38 -19.58 -12.43
CA HIS A 165 11.43 -20.69 -12.23
C HIS A 165 10.40 -20.83 -13.36
N VAL A 166 10.01 -19.74 -14.02
CA VAL A 166 8.86 -19.75 -14.94
C VAL A 166 9.23 -19.51 -16.40
N ALA A 167 9.99 -18.46 -16.72
CA ALA A 167 10.26 -18.11 -18.11
C ALA A 167 11.20 -19.14 -18.76
N SER A 168 10.79 -19.65 -19.91
CA SER A 168 11.67 -20.47 -20.74
C SER A 168 12.73 -19.60 -21.44
N ALA A 169 13.77 -20.24 -21.97
CA ALA A 169 14.78 -19.56 -22.78
C ALA A 169 14.20 -18.82 -23.98
N ALA A 170 13.06 -19.27 -24.53
CA ALA A 170 12.39 -18.62 -25.65
C ALA A 170 11.64 -17.33 -25.23
N GLU A 171 11.21 -17.25 -23.97
CA GLU A 171 10.38 -16.15 -23.47
C GLU A 171 11.19 -15.08 -22.72
N ILE A 172 12.43 -15.41 -22.31
CA ILE A 172 13.22 -14.54 -21.45
C ILE A 172 13.49 -13.16 -22.08
N ILE A 173 13.61 -13.09 -23.41
CA ILE A 173 13.80 -11.84 -24.15
C ILE A 173 12.53 -11.00 -24.11
N ALA A 174 11.37 -11.61 -24.37
CA ALA A 174 10.08 -10.91 -24.33
C ALA A 174 9.76 -10.42 -22.91
N PHE A 175 10.02 -11.26 -21.90
CA PHE A 175 9.92 -10.85 -20.50
C PHE A 175 10.87 -9.67 -20.19
N ALA A 176 12.13 -9.74 -20.61
CA ALA A 176 13.10 -8.69 -20.35
C ALA A 176 12.69 -7.36 -20.99
N ASP A 177 12.17 -7.39 -22.21
CA ASP A 177 11.67 -6.20 -22.91
C ASP A 177 10.50 -5.55 -22.15
N LEU A 178 9.47 -6.33 -21.79
CA LEU A 178 8.33 -5.87 -21.01
C LEU A 178 8.75 -5.35 -19.61
N HIS A 179 9.57 -6.11 -18.90
CA HIS A 179 10.04 -5.75 -17.57
C HIS A 179 10.86 -4.46 -17.61
N SER A 180 11.69 -4.28 -18.64
CA SER A 180 12.50 -3.07 -18.83
C SER A 180 11.63 -1.82 -18.97
N GLY A 181 10.47 -1.93 -19.63
CA GLY A 181 9.49 -0.84 -19.73
C GLY A 181 8.90 -0.45 -18.38
N VAL A 182 8.58 -1.42 -17.53
CA VAL A 182 8.04 -1.19 -16.18
C VAL A 182 9.07 -0.51 -15.27
N VAL A 183 10.34 -0.92 -15.35
CA VAL A 183 11.43 -0.36 -14.53
C VAL A 183 12.19 0.77 -15.23
N ALA A 184 11.70 1.26 -16.38
CA ALA A 184 12.34 2.32 -17.13
C ALA A 184 12.32 3.63 -16.35
N THR A 185 13.45 4.34 -16.37
CA THR A 185 13.59 5.68 -15.79
C THR A 185 13.57 6.70 -16.92
N SER A 186 12.58 7.59 -16.95
CA SER A 186 12.54 8.70 -17.92
C SER A 186 13.35 9.89 -17.41
N GLY A 187 13.99 10.63 -18.32
CA GLY A 187 14.91 11.74 -17.98
C GLY A 187 14.29 12.73 -16.99
N GLY A 188 14.86 12.78 -15.78
CA GLY A 188 14.44 13.66 -14.68
C GLY A 188 13.42 13.07 -13.70
N ARG A 189 12.82 11.90 -13.96
CA ARG A 189 11.86 11.24 -13.06
C ARG A 189 12.43 9.98 -12.45
N LEU A 190 12.34 9.87 -11.13
CA LEU A 190 12.68 8.64 -10.41
C LEU A 190 11.58 7.60 -10.61
N ASN A 191 11.94 6.37 -10.99
CA ASN A 191 11.00 5.25 -11.03
C ASN A 191 11.04 4.50 -9.68
N PRO A 192 9.94 4.49 -8.90
CA PRO A 192 9.90 3.81 -7.61
C PRO A 192 10.02 2.29 -7.72
N TYR A 193 9.53 1.68 -8.82
CA TYR A 193 9.68 0.25 -9.08
C TYR A 193 11.14 -0.13 -9.30
N LYS A 194 11.88 0.70 -10.05
CA LYS A 194 13.32 0.50 -10.25
C LYS A 194 14.08 0.65 -8.94
N LEU A 195 13.80 1.72 -8.18
CA LEU A 195 14.46 1.97 -6.90
C LEU A 195 14.25 0.81 -5.92
N GLY A 196 13.00 0.39 -5.70
CA GLY A 196 12.68 -0.71 -4.78
C GLY A 196 13.28 -2.04 -5.23
N LEU A 197 13.26 -2.34 -6.53
CA LEU A 197 13.87 -3.55 -7.09
C LEU A 197 15.37 -3.61 -6.81
N GLU A 198 16.10 -2.54 -7.14
CA GLU A 198 17.55 -2.50 -6.97
C GLU A 198 17.94 -2.46 -5.50
N LEU A 199 17.17 -1.77 -4.65
CA LEU A 199 17.44 -1.73 -3.22
C LEU A 199 17.25 -3.10 -2.56
N LEU A 200 16.23 -3.87 -2.95
CA LEU A 200 16.06 -5.24 -2.48
C LEU A 200 17.19 -6.17 -2.95
N ARG A 201 17.67 -6.01 -4.19
CA ARG A 201 18.84 -6.75 -4.70
C ARG A 201 20.11 -6.41 -3.92
N ASP A 202 20.32 -5.13 -3.63
CA ASP A 202 21.43 -4.65 -2.81
C ASP A 202 21.39 -5.25 -1.40
N ILE A 203 20.23 -5.24 -0.74
CA ILE A 203 20.06 -5.86 0.58
C ILE A 203 20.37 -7.37 0.53
N GLU A 204 19.88 -8.08 -0.50
CA GLU A 204 20.18 -9.50 -0.65
C GLU A 204 21.69 -9.75 -0.78
N ASP A 205 22.37 -8.98 -1.65
CA ASP A 205 23.81 -9.11 -1.88
C ASP A 205 24.61 -8.79 -0.61
N ARG A 206 24.30 -7.68 0.06
CA ARG A 206 25.00 -7.28 1.29
C ARG A 206 24.85 -8.30 2.40
N TRP A 207 23.66 -8.84 2.62
CA TRP A 207 23.46 -9.85 3.66
C TRP A 207 24.03 -11.22 3.28
N ASN A 208 24.04 -11.58 2.00
CA ASN A 208 24.72 -12.79 1.53
C ASN A 208 26.24 -12.70 1.75
N LYS A 209 26.84 -11.56 1.45
CA LYS A 209 28.29 -11.33 1.55
C LYS A 209 28.74 -10.88 2.95
N GLY A 210 27.83 -10.60 3.87
CA GLY A 210 28.16 -10.09 5.21
C GLY A 210 28.68 -8.64 5.22
N LYS A 211 28.24 -7.81 4.26
CA LYS A 211 28.56 -6.38 4.15
C LYS A 211 27.64 -5.53 5.05
N PHE A 212 27.63 -5.84 6.34
CA PHE A 212 26.84 -5.15 7.34
C PHE A 212 27.51 -5.22 8.71
N GLY A 213 27.14 -4.31 9.60
CA GLY A 213 27.63 -4.27 10.98
C GLY A 213 29.01 -3.63 11.11
N LYS A 214 29.45 -3.54 12.37
CA LYS A 214 30.61 -2.75 12.78
C LYS A 214 31.89 -3.06 11.99
N GLU A 215 32.20 -4.34 11.78
CA GLU A 215 33.40 -4.77 11.07
C GLU A 215 33.46 -4.28 9.61
N TYR A 216 32.31 -4.20 8.94
CA TYR A 216 32.25 -3.71 7.57
C TYR A 216 32.29 -2.17 7.53
N GLU A 217 31.57 -1.51 8.44
CA GLU A 217 31.48 -0.05 8.50
C GLU A 217 32.84 0.60 8.80
N GLU A 218 33.57 0.06 9.79
CA GLU A 218 34.88 0.56 10.22
C GLU A 218 36.04 0.13 9.31
N CYS A 219 35.77 -0.63 8.24
CA CYS A 219 36.81 -1.02 7.30
C CYS A 219 37.18 0.14 6.36
N ASP A 220 38.34 0.76 6.56
CA ASP A 220 38.85 1.85 5.70
C ASP A 220 39.52 1.36 4.41
N ASP A 221 39.81 0.05 4.30
CA ASP A 221 40.42 -0.53 3.12
C ASP A 221 39.38 -0.77 2.00
N ILE A 222 39.45 0.06 0.97
CA ILE A 222 38.59 0.01 -0.21
C ILE A 222 38.76 -1.33 -0.98
N ALA A 223 39.97 -1.89 -1.04
CA ALA A 223 40.21 -3.15 -1.71
C ALA A 223 39.52 -4.30 -0.97
N LEU A 224 39.64 -4.32 0.37
CA LEU A 224 38.98 -5.31 1.21
C LEU A 224 37.45 -5.20 1.16
N LYS A 225 36.89 -3.98 1.19
CA LYS A 225 35.44 -3.75 1.02
C LYS A 225 34.91 -4.27 -0.32
N ARG A 226 35.69 -4.16 -1.40
CA ARG A 226 35.30 -4.65 -2.73
C ARG A 226 35.26 -6.16 -2.82
N SER A 227 36.24 -6.85 -2.24
CA SER A 227 36.30 -8.32 -2.21
C SER A 227 35.58 -8.94 -1.01
N TRP A 228 34.80 -8.15 -0.27
CA TRP A 228 34.13 -8.60 0.95
C TRP A 228 33.07 -9.65 0.62
N ASP A 229 33.32 -10.88 1.05
CA ASP A 229 32.37 -11.99 0.95
C ASP A 229 32.62 -13.01 2.08
N LYS A 230 31.74 -12.99 3.08
CA LYS A 230 31.70 -13.96 4.18
C LYS A 230 30.81 -15.18 3.87
N GLN A 231 30.17 -15.22 2.70
CA GLN A 231 29.30 -16.31 2.25
C GLN A 231 28.22 -16.72 3.27
N LEU A 232 27.63 -15.73 3.95
CA LEU A 232 26.65 -15.97 5.00
C LEU A 232 25.29 -16.46 4.47
N GLY A 233 24.93 -16.10 3.23
CA GLY A 233 23.67 -16.53 2.60
C GLY A 233 22.39 -16.00 3.27
N LEU A 234 22.48 -14.94 4.10
CA LEU A 234 21.37 -14.43 4.91
C LEU A 234 20.45 -13.46 4.15
N GLY A 235 20.71 -13.18 2.88
CA GLY A 235 20.01 -12.16 2.09
C GLY A 235 18.50 -12.40 1.99
N ARG A 236 18.08 -13.64 1.76
CA ARG A 236 16.65 -13.98 1.67
C ARG A 236 15.93 -13.76 3.00
N GLN A 237 16.54 -14.20 4.10
CA GLN A 237 15.99 -13.97 5.44
C GLN A 237 15.82 -12.48 5.70
N LYS A 238 16.83 -11.67 5.35
CA LYS A 238 16.74 -10.22 5.55
C LYS A 238 15.64 -9.57 4.74
N ILE A 239 15.44 -9.94 3.47
CA ILE A 239 14.35 -9.40 2.66
C ILE A 239 12.98 -9.67 3.30
N PHE A 240 12.76 -10.87 3.85
CA PHE A 240 11.51 -11.18 4.55
C PHE A 240 11.36 -10.40 5.86
N GLU A 241 12.44 -10.17 6.59
CA GLU A 241 12.46 -9.30 7.77
C GLU A 241 12.10 -7.85 7.39
N VAL A 242 12.69 -7.32 6.31
CA VAL A 242 12.41 -5.98 5.80
C VAL A 242 10.92 -5.81 5.52
N ARG A 243 10.31 -6.76 4.81
CA ARG A 243 8.87 -6.76 4.50
C ARG A 243 7.98 -6.82 5.73
N ARG A 244 8.48 -7.35 6.84
CA ARG A 244 7.73 -7.49 8.08
C ARG A 244 7.80 -6.23 8.94
N LEU A 245 8.94 -5.55 8.95
CA LEU A 245 9.26 -4.50 9.93
C LEU A 245 9.22 -3.07 9.36
N TYR A 246 9.42 -2.89 8.05
CA TYR A 246 9.62 -1.58 7.45
C TYR A 246 8.45 -1.17 6.54
N ASN A 247 8.12 0.11 6.58
CA ASN A 247 7.26 0.77 5.58
C ASN A 247 8.14 1.55 4.58
N ASP A 248 7.58 2.14 3.54
CA ASP A 248 8.39 2.78 2.48
C ASP A 248 9.34 3.87 2.99
N VAL A 249 8.92 4.65 4.00
CA VAL A 249 9.75 5.72 4.59
C VAL A 249 10.91 5.11 5.37
N THR A 250 10.62 4.20 6.31
CA THR A 250 11.66 3.57 7.14
C THR A 250 12.56 2.64 6.33
N PHE A 251 12.04 2.06 5.25
CA PHE A 251 12.80 1.25 4.31
C PHE A 251 13.84 2.07 3.57
N ILE A 252 13.46 3.21 2.99
CA ILE A 252 14.42 4.09 2.34
C ILE A 252 15.37 4.70 3.36
N ASP A 253 14.89 5.07 4.55
CA ASP A 253 15.74 5.67 5.58
C ASP A 253 16.86 4.70 6.03
N GLU A 254 16.51 3.45 6.31
CA GLU A 254 17.46 2.46 6.81
C GLU A 254 18.40 1.93 5.72
N PHE A 255 17.87 1.59 4.54
CA PHE A 255 18.60 0.79 3.57
C PHE A 255 19.24 1.58 2.43
N LEU A 256 18.86 2.84 2.22
CA LEU A 256 19.51 3.69 1.22
C LEU A 256 20.88 4.13 1.75
N THR A 257 21.96 3.59 1.18
CA THR A 257 23.34 3.91 1.57
C THR A 257 24.02 4.87 0.58
N PRO A 258 25.10 5.56 0.97
CA PRO A 258 25.91 6.36 0.05
C PRO A 258 26.44 5.54 -1.12
N GLU A 259 26.91 4.32 -0.87
CA GLU A 259 27.41 3.40 -1.89
C GLU A 259 26.32 3.07 -2.90
N PHE A 260 25.11 2.75 -2.43
CA PHE A 260 23.97 2.47 -3.30
C PHE A 260 23.60 3.68 -4.17
N VAL A 261 23.56 4.88 -3.58
CA VAL A 261 23.28 6.13 -4.30
C VAL A 261 24.31 6.38 -5.40
N MET A 262 25.59 6.11 -5.13
CA MET A 262 26.66 6.23 -6.12
C MET A 262 26.56 5.18 -7.22
N GLU A 263 26.35 3.90 -6.87
CA GLU A 263 26.23 2.79 -7.83
C GLU A 263 25.03 2.96 -8.77
N GLN A 264 23.89 3.38 -8.22
CA GLN A 264 22.67 3.65 -8.99
C GLN A 264 22.68 5.02 -9.68
N LYS A 265 23.76 5.80 -9.54
CA LYS A 265 23.92 7.15 -10.11
C LYS A 265 22.71 8.04 -9.77
N LEU A 266 22.29 8.04 -8.51
CA LEU A 266 21.22 8.90 -8.03
C LEU A 266 21.77 10.29 -7.70
N PHE A 267 21.18 11.33 -8.29
CA PHE A 267 21.54 12.73 -8.05
C PHE A 267 20.31 13.62 -8.11
N THR A 268 20.40 14.79 -7.48
CA THR A 268 19.28 15.74 -7.46
C THR A 268 19.42 16.72 -8.62
N PHE A 269 18.29 17.09 -9.22
CA PHE A 269 18.23 18.10 -10.29
C PHE A 269 17.68 19.42 -9.75
N ARG A 270 18.14 20.54 -10.31
CA ARG A 270 17.54 21.86 -10.15
C ARG A 270 17.35 22.43 -11.55
N TYR A 271 16.18 22.99 -11.79
CA TYR A 271 15.90 23.70 -13.02
C TYR A 271 16.59 25.07 -12.95
N ASN A 272 17.48 25.35 -13.89
CA ASN A 272 18.16 26.62 -14.00
C ASN A 272 17.35 27.52 -14.95
N ARG A 273 16.79 28.62 -14.43
CA ARG A 273 15.95 29.56 -15.19
C ARG A 273 16.74 30.36 -16.22
N ASP A 274 18.06 30.47 -16.06
CA ASP A 274 18.91 31.26 -16.96
C ASP A 274 19.33 30.46 -18.20
N THR A 275 19.50 29.14 -18.05
CA THR A 275 19.93 28.23 -19.13
C THR A 275 18.79 27.41 -19.74
N ASP A 276 17.57 27.49 -19.16
CA ASP A 276 16.39 26.68 -19.53
C ASP A 276 16.65 25.16 -19.51
N LEU A 277 17.61 24.72 -18.69
CA LEU A 277 18.04 23.33 -18.59
C LEU A 277 17.99 22.83 -17.14
N TYR A 278 17.80 21.52 -17.00
CA TYR A 278 17.96 20.84 -15.71
C TYR A 278 19.43 20.53 -15.48
N GLU A 279 19.99 21.13 -14.42
CA GLU A 279 21.37 20.90 -14.01
C GLU A 279 21.41 19.99 -12.78
N ILE A 280 22.52 19.26 -12.62
CA ILE A 280 22.77 18.44 -11.43
C ILE A 280 22.97 19.41 -10.26
N ALA A 281 22.00 19.46 -9.35
CA ALA A 281 22.02 20.35 -8.21
C ALA A 281 22.96 19.87 -7.11
N SER A 282 22.96 18.57 -6.84
CA SER A 282 23.81 17.97 -5.82
C SER A 282 23.92 16.46 -5.99
N ARG A 283 25.11 15.93 -5.69
CA ARG A 283 25.42 14.51 -5.55
C ARG A 283 25.62 14.10 -4.08
N GLU A 284 25.41 15.04 -3.16
CA GLU A 284 25.52 14.79 -1.72
C GLU A 284 24.44 13.81 -1.26
N PHE A 285 24.87 12.74 -0.60
CA PHE A 285 23.98 11.66 -0.15
C PHE A 285 22.84 12.18 0.73
N LYS A 286 23.16 13.09 1.66
CA LYS A 286 22.19 13.67 2.59
C LYS A 286 21.04 14.36 1.85
N GLU A 287 21.34 15.19 0.85
CA GLU A 287 20.32 15.90 0.07
C GLU A 287 19.47 14.97 -0.80
N VAL A 288 20.09 13.93 -1.38
CA VAL A 288 19.37 12.91 -2.17
C VAL A 288 18.38 12.17 -1.25
N LYS A 289 18.85 11.72 -0.09
CA LYS A 289 18.05 10.98 0.89
C LYS A 289 16.90 11.83 1.43
N GLU A 290 17.15 13.06 1.83
CA GLU A 290 16.13 13.99 2.32
C GLU A 290 15.04 14.24 1.26
N LYS A 291 15.42 14.49 -0.01
CA LYS A 291 14.45 14.68 -1.10
C LYS A 291 13.66 13.40 -1.45
N LEU A 292 14.22 12.22 -1.23
CA LEU A 292 13.50 10.95 -1.41
C LEU A 292 12.50 10.72 -0.28
N LEU A 293 12.94 10.86 0.97
CA LEU A 293 12.08 10.71 2.15
C LEU A 293 10.96 11.77 2.17
N PHE A 294 11.25 12.99 1.77
CA PHE A 294 10.25 14.05 1.64
C PHE A 294 9.16 13.70 0.63
N ARG A 295 9.52 13.12 -0.53
CA ARG A 295 8.53 12.67 -1.52
C ARG A 295 7.62 11.55 -1.01
N LEU A 296 8.11 10.74 -0.08
CA LEU A 296 7.34 9.65 0.53
C LEU A 296 6.52 10.14 1.74
N THR A 297 6.94 11.24 2.36
CA THR A 297 6.20 11.89 3.45
C THR A 297 4.97 12.61 2.88
N ASN A 298 3.78 12.20 3.32
CA ASN A 298 2.49 12.70 2.81
C ASN A 298 2.32 12.55 1.27
N PHE A 299 2.99 11.58 0.64
CA PHE A 299 3.00 11.39 -0.82
C PHE A 299 3.40 12.65 -1.61
N GLY A 300 4.22 13.53 -1.02
CA GLY A 300 4.61 14.80 -1.62
C GLY A 300 3.47 15.82 -1.76
N GLN A 301 2.33 15.59 -1.08
CA GLN A 301 1.26 16.58 -0.98
C GLN A 301 1.63 17.62 0.10
N PRO A 302 1.37 18.90 -0.15
CA PRO A 302 1.66 19.94 0.83
C PRO A 302 0.75 19.80 2.06
N VAL A 303 1.30 20.08 3.24
CA VAL A 303 0.54 20.11 4.48
C VAL A 303 0.03 21.52 4.73
N ILE A 304 -1.29 21.69 4.60
CA ILE A 304 -1.98 22.96 4.84
C ILE A 304 -2.77 22.86 6.15
N LEU A 305 -2.46 23.75 7.09
CA LEU A 305 -3.11 23.82 8.39
C LEU A 305 -4.12 24.98 8.40
N VAL A 306 -5.29 24.78 9.01
CA VAL A 306 -6.21 25.87 9.34
C VAL A 306 -5.73 26.47 10.66
N GLU A 307 -5.27 27.71 10.65
CA GLU A 307 -4.83 28.38 11.89
C GLU A 307 -5.92 29.23 12.52
N ASP A 308 -6.71 29.92 11.68
CA ASP A 308 -7.76 30.80 12.17
C ASP A 308 -8.98 30.76 11.22
N GLY A 309 -10.16 30.52 11.78
CA GLY A 309 -11.44 30.58 11.06
C GLY A 309 -12.16 31.93 11.22
N ASN A 310 -11.58 32.87 11.95
CA ASN A 310 -12.11 34.22 12.14
C ASN A 310 -11.00 35.26 12.02
N TYR A 311 -10.18 35.12 10.96
CA TYR A 311 -9.02 35.97 10.76
C TYR A 311 -9.42 37.45 10.68
N GLY A 312 -8.69 38.28 11.42
CA GLY A 312 -8.98 39.71 11.56
C GLY A 312 -10.36 40.02 12.17
N ASN A 313 -11.00 39.04 12.82
CA ASN A 313 -12.38 39.11 13.31
C ASN A 313 -13.43 39.36 12.20
N ARG A 314 -13.17 38.85 10.98
CA ARG A 314 -14.04 39.04 9.79
C ARG A 314 -14.67 37.74 9.27
N GLY A 315 -14.50 36.62 9.98
CA GLY A 315 -14.90 35.30 9.50
C GLY A 315 -14.09 34.81 8.30
N GLU A 316 -12.92 35.39 8.08
CA GLU A 316 -12.00 35.01 6.99
C GLU A 316 -11.18 33.79 7.39
N LEU A 317 -10.85 32.95 6.41
CA LEU A 317 -10.09 31.73 6.64
C LEU A 317 -8.59 32.01 6.50
N TYR A 318 -7.82 31.72 7.53
CA TYR A 318 -6.36 31.76 7.50
C TYR A 318 -5.77 30.36 7.52
N LEU A 319 -5.01 30.08 6.47
CA LEU A 319 -4.31 28.82 6.24
C LEU A 319 -2.82 29.06 6.33
N ARG A 320 -2.10 28.11 6.93
CA ARG A 320 -0.63 28.09 6.89
C ARG A 320 -0.14 26.82 6.20
N HIS A 321 0.68 27.02 5.18
CA HIS A 321 1.48 25.95 4.61
C HIS A 321 2.63 25.63 5.56
N ARG A 322 2.68 24.39 6.05
CA ARG A 322 3.87 23.87 6.73
C ARG A 322 4.95 23.61 5.67
N HIS A 323 5.74 24.63 5.36
CA HIS A 323 6.79 24.55 4.36
C HIS A 323 7.91 23.63 4.86
N GLU A 324 8.14 22.55 4.12
CA GLU A 324 9.13 21.52 4.42
C GLU A 324 10.23 21.50 3.33
N GLY A 325 10.57 22.68 2.79
CA GLY A 325 11.63 22.85 1.78
C GLY A 325 11.16 22.79 0.33
N VAL A 326 9.85 22.64 0.07
CA VAL A 326 9.27 22.63 -1.27
C VAL A 326 8.17 23.68 -1.38
N ASP A 327 8.32 24.57 -2.37
CA ASP A 327 7.35 25.62 -2.65
C ASP A 327 6.06 25.04 -3.26
N LEU A 328 4.93 25.70 -2.99
CA LEU A 328 3.66 25.33 -3.60
C LEU A 328 3.67 25.60 -5.10
N LYS A 329 3.06 24.71 -5.87
CA LYS A 329 2.73 24.99 -7.27
C LYS A 329 1.67 26.09 -7.32
N MET A 330 2.08 27.27 -7.79
CA MET A 330 1.23 28.47 -7.71
C MET A 330 -0.09 28.35 -8.45
N ASP A 331 -0.12 27.67 -9.59
CA ASP A 331 -1.37 27.48 -10.35
C ASP A 331 -2.36 26.61 -9.58
N TYR A 332 -1.87 25.55 -8.92
CA TYR A 332 -2.69 24.69 -8.06
C TYR A 332 -3.14 25.42 -6.79
N ALA A 333 -2.25 26.21 -6.17
CA ALA A 333 -2.59 26.98 -4.98
C ALA A 333 -3.72 27.98 -5.27
N ARG A 334 -3.64 28.70 -6.41
CA ARG A 334 -4.69 29.64 -6.86
C ARG A 334 -6.03 28.94 -7.07
N GLU A 335 -6.07 27.84 -7.80
CA GLU A 335 -7.31 27.10 -8.04
C GLU A 335 -7.88 26.48 -6.75
N THR A 336 -7.02 26.01 -5.85
CA THR A 336 -7.42 25.48 -4.55
C THR A 336 -8.08 26.56 -3.71
N MET A 337 -7.50 27.76 -3.63
CA MET A 337 -8.07 28.89 -2.89
C MET A 337 -9.42 29.34 -3.49
N ARG A 338 -9.56 29.34 -4.82
CA ARG A 338 -10.85 29.60 -5.49
C ARG A 338 -11.93 28.61 -5.07
N ASN A 339 -11.59 27.33 -5.00
CA ASN A 339 -12.54 26.29 -4.58
C ASN A 339 -12.84 26.36 -3.07
N LEU A 340 -11.85 26.68 -2.24
CA LEU A 340 -12.06 26.90 -0.81
C LEU A 340 -12.99 28.08 -0.55
N TYR A 341 -12.85 29.18 -1.29
CA TYR A 341 -13.78 30.32 -1.18
C TYR A 341 -15.22 29.92 -1.51
N LYS A 342 -15.46 29.04 -2.49
CA LYS A 342 -16.82 28.57 -2.82
C LYS A 342 -17.49 27.85 -1.64
N ILE A 343 -16.70 27.16 -0.82
CA ILE A 343 -17.18 26.41 0.35
C ILE A 343 -17.27 27.33 1.57
N TRP A 344 -16.24 28.13 1.82
CA TRP A 344 -16.12 28.99 2.98
C TRP A 344 -16.95 30.27 2.88
N THR A 345 -17.21 30.75 1.66
CA THR A 345 -18.02 31.94 1.30
C THR A 345 -17.49 33.30 1.82
N ARG A 346 -16.26 33.30 2.32
CA ARG A 346 -15.52 34.48 2.80
C ARG A 346 -14.07 34.41 2.28
N PRO A 347 -13.33 35.54 2.25
CA PRO A 347 -11.94 35.56 1.83
C PRO A 347 -11.07 34.48 2.49
N VAL A 348 -10.16 33.92 1.69
CA VAL A 348 -9.21 32.88 2.12
C VAL A 348 -7.80 33.42 1.98
N HIS A 349 -7.02 33.28 3.05
CA HIS A 349 -5.63 33.68 3.14
C HIS A 349 -4.76 32.42 3.31
N LEU A 350 -3.67 32.33 2.56
CA LEU A 350 -2.71 31.24 2.62
C LEU A 350 -1.31 31.80 2.81
N GLU A 351 -0.75 31.56 3.98
CA GLU A 351 0.65 31.83 4.27
C GLU A 351 1.53 30.69 3.72
N THR A 352 2.54 31.04 2.92
CA THR A 352 3.54 30.09 2.40
C THR A 352 4.90 30.76 2.25
N VAL A 353 5.92 29.96 1.98
CA VAL A 353 7.24 30.45 1.54
C VAL A 353 7.33 30.25 0.02
N ILE A 354 7.87 31.25 -0.68
CA ILE A 354 8.18 31.22 -2.11
C ILE A 354 9.58 31.82 -2.27
N GLU A 355 10.51 31.07 -2.87
CA GLU A 355 11.91 31.51 -3.05
C GLU A 355 12.53 32.02 -1.73
N GLU A 356 12.37 31.22 -0.67
CA GLU A 356 12.84 31.49 0.71
C GLU A 356 12.23 32.73 1.39
N LYS A 357 11.24 33.37 0.78
CA LYS A 357 10.57 34.54 1.36
C LYS A 357 9.15 34.21 1.76
N ARG A 358 8.74 34.59 2.97
CA ARG A 358 7.36 34.44 3.43
C ARG A 358 6.43 35.33 2.59
N ARG A 359 5.29 34.75 2.21
CA ARG A 359 4.27 35.33 1.36
C ARG A 359 2.89 34.99 1.90
N LEU A 360 2.01 35.97 1.87
CA LEU A 360 0.58 35.79 2.13
C LEU A 360 -0.16 35.91 0.80
N LEU A 361 -0.73 34.79 0.37
CA LEU A 361 -1.64 34.72 -0.76
C LEU A 361 -3.05 34.99 -0.25
N SER A 362 -3.84 35.81 -0.94
CA SER A 362 -5.21 36.12 -0.52
C SER A 362 -6.15 36.08 -1.72
N PHE A 363 -7.32 35.49 -1.54
CA PHE A 363 -8.38 35.44 -2.54
C PHE A 363 -9.70 35.89 -1.92
N ASP A 364 -10.30 36.95 -2.48
CA ASP A 364 -11.51 37.60 -1.94
C ASP A 364 -12.82 37.18 -2.64
N GLY A 365 -12.72 36.31 -3.65
CA GLY A 365 -13.83 35.87 -4.49
C GLY A 365 -13.77 36.42 -5.93
N ARG A 366 -12.97 37.45 -6.18
CA ARG A 366 -12.74 38.02 -7.52
C ARG A 366 -11.27 38.06 -7.84
N ASP A 367 -10.49 38.71 -6.98
CA ASP A 367 -9.10 39.03 -7.22
C ASP A 367 -8.18 38.19 -6.33
N PHE A 368 -7.03 37.87 -6.89
CA PHE A 368 -5.95 37.19 -6.19
C PHE A 368 -4.86 38.21 -5.90
N SER A 369 -4.44 38.31 -4.64
CA SER A 369 -3.36 39.20 -4.21
C SER A 369 -2.26 38.43 -3.49
N GLU A 370 -1.03 38.90 -3.67
CA GLU A 370 0.16 38.39 -3.00
C GLU A 370 0.81 39.54 -2.23
N ARG A 371 1.05 39.32 -0.94
CA ARG A 371 1.76 40.26 -0.08
C ARG A 371 3.00 39.60 0.51
N ARG A 372 4.12 40.32 0.51
CA ARG A 372 5.32 39.91 1.25
C ARG A 372 5.08 40.05 2.75
N MET A 373 5.43 39.00 3.49
CA MET A 373 5.51 39.08 4.94
C MET A 373 6.99 39.23 5.31
N ASP A 374 7.24 40.12 6.26
CA ASP A 374 8.57 40.39 6.79
C ASP A 374 9.00 39.31 7.80
#